data_AF-A0A372Q868-F1
#
_entry.id   AF-A0A372Q868-F1
#
_cell.length_a   1.000
_cell.length_b   1.000
_cell.length_c   1.000
_cell.angle_alpha   90.00
_cell.angle_beta   90.00
_cell.angle_gamma   90.00
#
_symmetry.space_group_name_H-M   'P 1'
#
loop_
_entity.id
_entity.type
_entity.pdbx_description
1 polymer ?
#
loop_
_entity_poly.entity_id
_entity_poly.type
_entity_poly.pdbx_seq_one_letter_code
_entity_poly.pdbx_strand_id
1 'polypeptide(L)' 'MKDDRGKTRIFGEPFEGNWWLETEKNLPSLNRLLSIILYSDATTFDGLGKSSGHPVFLTLGNIPNRI' A
#
# COMPACT_ATOMS: atom_id res chain seq x y z
N MET A 1 -5.82 -1.13 -9.58
CA MET A 1 -5.27 -0.37 -10.74
C MET A 1 -5.49 -1.21 -11.99
N LYS A 2 -6.16 -0.68 -13.02
CA LYS A 2 -6.26 -1.35 -14.33
C LYS A 2 -4.99 -1.03 -15.13
N ASP A 3 -4.46 -2.00 -15.86
CA ASP A 3 -3.36 -1.72 -16.80
C ASP A 3 -3.86 -0.93 -18.03
N ASP A 4 -2.94 -0.50 -18.87
CA ASP A 4 -3.16 0.16 -20.17
C ASP A 4 -4.07 -0.64 -21.13
N ARG A 5 -4.29 -1.92 -20.85
CA ARG A 5 -5.21 -2.82 -21.57
C ARG A 5 -6.52 -3.06 -20.82
N GLY A 6 -6.79 -2.30 -19.76
CA GLY A 6 -8.02 -2.37 -18.97
C GLY A 6 -8.13 -3.59 -18.06
N LYS A 7 -7.06 -4.38 -17.90
CA LYS A 7 -7.06 -5.61 -17.10
C LYS A 7 -6.71 -5.31 -15.64
N THR A 8 -7.49 -5.85 -14.71
CA THR A 8 -7.15 -5.82 -13.28
C THR A 8 -5.95 -6.71 -13.04
N ARG A 9 -4.87 -6.14 -12.49
CA ARG A 9 -3.73 -6.91 -11.99
C ARG A 9 -3.90 -7.14 -10.48
N ILE A 10 -3.77 -8.40 -10.08
CA ILE A 10 -3.72 -8.81 -8.68
C ILE A 10 -2.25 -9.14 -8.40
N PHE A 11 -1.68 -8.52 -7.38
CA PHE A 11 -0.34 -8.80 -6.88
C PHE A 11 -0.49 -9.41 -5.49
N GLY A 12 0.28 -10.46 -5.18
CA GLY A 12 0.25 -11.10 -3.85
C GLY A 12 0.93 -10.21 -2.82
N GLU A 13 2.04 -9.59 -3.22
CA GLU A 13 2.81 -8.66 -2.40
C GLU A 13 3.19 -7.39 -3.19
N PRO A 14 3.32 -6.22 -2.54
CA PRO A 14 3.70 -4.97 -3.21
C PRO A 14 5.03 -5.05 -3.98
N PHE A 15 5.97 -5.86 -3.49
CA PHE A 15 7.32 -6.02 -4.03
C PHE A 15 7.42 -7.05 -5.18
N GLU A 16 6.39 -7.86 -5.41
CA GLU A 16 6.36 -8.83 -6.52
C GLU A 16 6.08 -8.17 -7.87
N GLY A 17 5.59 -6.93 -7.85
CA GLY A 17 5.30 -6.18 -9.05
C GLY A 17 6.51 -5.43 -9.60
N ASN A 18 6.91 -5.74 -10.83
CA ASN A 18 7.92 -4.95 -11.58
C ASN A 18 7.56 -3.46 -11.74
N TRP A 19 6.30 -3.07 -11.48
CA TRP A 19 5.84 -1.68 -11.58
C TRP A 19 6.66 -0.74 -10.69
N TRP A 20 7.14 -1.22 -9.54
CA TRP A 20 7.94 -0.42 -8.61
C TRP A 20 9.26 0.03 -9.27
N LEU A 21 10.02 -0.94 -9.77
CA LEU A 21 11.31 -0.70 -10.42
C LEU A 21 11.15 0.17 -11.68
N GLU A 22 10.11 -0.08 -12.47
CA GLU A 22 9.83 0.73 -13.65
C GLU A 22 9.42 2.17 -13.28
N THR A 23 8.66 2.35 -12.20
CA THR A 23 8.30 3.70 -11.72
C THR A 23 9.54 4.45 -11.24
N GLU A 24 10.39 3.80 -10.44
CA GLU A 24 11.61 4.40 -9.91
C GLU A 24 12.59 4.84 -11.02
N LYS A 25 12.76 4.03 -12.06
CA LYS A 25 13.60 4.37 -13.23
C LYS A 25 13.12 5.59 -14.00
N ASN A 26 11.81 5.84 -14.02
CA ASN A 26 11.19 6.93 -14.77
C ASN A 26 11.03 8.22 -13.95
N LEU A 27 11.40 8.23 -12.66
CA LEU A 27 11.34 9.42 -11.84
C LEU A 27 12.47 10.40 -12.22
N PRO A 28 12.19 11.73 -12.22
CA PRO A 28 13.23 12.74 -12.33
C PRO A 28 14.33 12.58 -11.27
N SER A 29 15.53 13.05 -11.59
CA SER A 29 16.62 13.10 -10.61
C SER A 29 16.16 13.87 -9.36
N LEU A 30 16.53 13.34 -8.18
CA LEU A 30 16.13 13.81 -6.84
C LEU A 30 14.74 13.38 -6.33
N ASN A 31 13.88 12.79 -7.16
CA ASN A 31 12.61 12.25 -6.70
C ASN A 31 12.78 10.85 -6.11
N ARG A 32 11.95 10.50 -5.12
CA ARG A 32 11.93 9.20 -4.46
C ARG A 32 10.51 8.64 -4.46
N LEU A 33 10.39 7.32 -4.51
CA LEU A 33 9.12 6.61 -4.42
C LEU A 33 8.84 6.21 -2.97
N LEU A 34 7.67 6.56 -2.44
CA LEU A 34 7.18 6.13 -1.14
C LEU A 34 6.03 5.14 -1.35
N SER A 35 6.11 3.96 -0.74
CA SER A 35 5.01 3.00 -0.75
C SER A 35 4.04 3.31 0.38
N ILE A 36 2.76 3.44 0.06
CA ILE A 36 1.69 3.65 1.04
C ILE A 36 0.67 2.53 0.87
N ILE A 37 0.43 1.78 1.93
CA ILE A 37 -0.65 0.80 2.00
C ILE A 37 -1.68 1.32 3.00
N LEU A 38 -2.90 1.51 2.52
CA LEU A 38 -4.06 1.83 3.34
C LEU A 38 -4.93 0.59 3.45
N TYR A 39 -5.24 0.20 4.67
CA TYR A 39 -6.22 -0.85 4.93
C TYR A 39 -7.25 -0.36 5.93
N SER A 40 -8.51 -0.76 5.72
CA SER A 40 -9.59 -0.50 6.65
C SER A 40 -10.51 -1.71 6.65
N ASP A 41 -10.81 -2.21 7.83
CA ASP A 41 -11.76 -3.30 8.05
C ASP A 41 -12.74 -2.90 9.16
N ALA A 42 -13.85 -3.63 9.26
CA ALA A 42 -14.74 -3.48 10.39
C ALA A 42 -14.05 -4.11 11.62
N THR A 43 -13.64 -3.28 12.56
CA THR A 43 -13.08 -3.74 13.83
C THR A 43 -14.07 -3.43 14.95
N THR A 44 -14.28 -4.41 15.83
CA THR A 44 -15.03 -4.24 17.07
C THR A 44 -14.14 -3.56 18.12
N PHE A 45 -14.59 -2.44 18.68
CA PHE A 45 -13.84 -1.63 19.64
C PHE A 45 -14.02 -2.06 21.10
N ASP A 46 -15.03 -2.87 21.41
CA ASP A 46 -15.30 -3.35 22.75
C ASP A 46 -15.27 -4.88 22.83
N GLY A 47 -14.83 -5.42 23.98
CA GLY A 47 -14.83 -6.88 24.22
C GLY A 47 -16.23 -7.51 24.22
N LEU A 48 -17.29 -6.69 24.18
CA LEU A 48 -18.69 -7.10 24.15
C LEU A 48 -19.35 -7.01 22.76
N GLY A 49 -18.67 -6.51 21.73
CA GLY A 49 -19.24 -6.50 20.37
C GLY A 49 -20.22 -5.37 20.06
N LYS A 50 -20.45 -4.39 20.95
CA LYS A 50 -21.50 -3.38 20.79
C LYS A 50 -21.04 -2.13 20.05
N SER A 51 -19.75 -1.88 20.03
CA SER A 51 -19.16 -0.77 19.30
C SER A 51 -18.26 -1.32 18.20
N SER A 52 -18.52 -0.92 16.97
CA SER A 52 -17.68 -1.22 15.83
C SER A 52 -17.40 0.05 15.04
N GLY A 53 -16.32 0.02 14.29
CA GLY A 53 -16.04 1.05 13.32
C GLY A 53 -14.99 0.58 12.34
N HIS A 54 -14.57 1.52 11.50
CA HIS A 54 -13.65 1.26 10.41
C HIS A 54 -12.35 2.01 10.67
N PRO A 55 -11.46 1.51 11.55
CA PRO A 55 -10.13 2.08 11.65
C PRO A 55 -9.48 2.08 10.26
N VAL A 56 -8.76 3.16 9.96
CA VAL A 56 -7.90 3.23 8.80
C VAL A 56 -6.48 3.09 9.31
N PHE A 57 -5.81 2.08 8.81
CA PHE A 57 -4.42 1.82 9.11
C PHE A 57 -3.56 2.18 7.91
N LEU A 58 -2.39 2.75 8.19
CA LEU A 58 -1.44 3.24 7.22
C LEU A 58 -0.09 2.58 7.46
N THR A 59 0.42 1.89 6.43
CA THR A 59 1.78 1.37 6.41
C THR A 59 2.60 2.15 5.40
N LEU A 60 3.74 2.69 5.85
CA LEU A 60 4.74 3.29 4.99
C LEU A 60 5.81 2.24 4.67
N GLY A 61 5.94 1.87 3.40
CA GLY A 61 7.04 1.04 2.92
C GLY A 61 8.22 1.89 2.45
N ASN A 62 9.35 1.24 2.17
CA ASN A 62 10.55 1.86 1.62
C ASN A 62 11.21 2.95 2.51
N ILE A 63 10.98 2.90 3.83
CA ILE A 63 11.74 3.72 4.78
C ILE A 63 12.91 2.87 5.29
N PRO A 64 14.17 3.25 5.04
CA PRO A 64 15.31 2.51 5.55
C PRO A 64 15.26 2.49 7.08
N ASN A 65 15.28 1.29 7.66
CA ASN A 65 15.40 1.11 9.09
C ASN A 65 16.86 1.41 9.49
N ARG A 66 17.20 2.68 9.64
CA ARG A 66 18.47 3.09 10.25
C ARG A 66 18.34 2.91 11.75
N ILE A 67 18.73 1.73 12.23
CA ILE A 67 19.04 1.49 13.64
C ILE A 67 20.51 1.83 13.86
#